data_AF-A0A537FNA9-F1
#
_entry.id   AF-A0A537FNA9-F1
#
_cell.length_a   1.000
_cell.length_b   1.000
_cell.length_c   1.000
_cell.angle_alpha   90.00
_cell.angle_beta   90.00
_cell.angle_gamma   90.00
#
_symmetry.space_group_name_H-M   'P 1'
#
loop_
_entity.id
_entity.type
_entity.pdbx_description
1 polymer ?
#
loop_
_entity_poly.entity_id
_entity_poly.type
_entity_poly.pdbx_seq_one_letter_code
_entity_poly.pdbx_strand_id
1 'polypeptide(L)' 'GSYTYSWNFGDGSTGTGTSVSHSYLLPGTYTVTLTVRDADGQTVTTSQTITVLIPLPLGL' A
#
# COMPACT_ATOMS: atom_id res chain seq x y z
N GLY A 1 -16.23 15.42 10.20
CA GLY A 1 -15.85 15.68 8.80
C GLY A 1 -15.82 14.38 8.04
N SER A 2 -15.96 14.41 6.72
CA SER A 2 -15.69 13.25 5.86
C SER A 2 -14.18 13.04 5.74
N TYR A 3 -13.72 11.79 5.72
CA TYR A 3 -12.32 11.45 5.49
C TYR A 3 -12.16 10.78 4.13
N THR A 4 -11.09 11.11 3.41
CA THR A 4 -10.69 10.39 2.18
C THR A 4 -9.39 9.65 2.41
N TYR A 5 -9.32 8.41 1.91
CA TYR A 5 -8.19 7.50 2.10
C TYR A 5 -7.60 7.16 0.74
N SER A 6 -6.31 7.44 0.55
CA SER A 6 -5.57 7.13 -0.67
C SER A 6 -4.34 6.29 -0.35
N TRP A 7 -4.16 5.21 -1.10
CA TRP A 7 -3.08 4.25 -0.96
C TRP A 7 -2.14 4.33 -2.15
N ASN A 8 -0.84 4.29 -1.89
CA ASN A 8 0.21 4.01 -2.86
C ASN A 8 0.89 2.71 -2.43
N PHE A 9 0.97 1.72 -3.32
CA PHE A 9 1.51 0.40 -2.97
C PHE A 9 3.02 0.27 -3.21
N GLY A 10 3.68 1.31 -3.75
CA GLY A 10 5.12 1.31 -4.00
C GLY A 10 5.54 0.57 -5.27
N ASP A 11 4.60 -0.01 -6.02
CA ASP A 11 4.81 -0.69 -7.31
C ASP A 11 4.26 0.10 -8.52
N GLY A 12 3.81 1.33 -8.27
CA GLY A 12 3.14 2.20 -9.26
C GLY A 12 1.61 2.13 -9.23
N SER A 13 1.03 1.17 -8.50
CA SER A 13 -0.43 1.05 -8.34
C SER A 13 -0.94 1.89 -7.16
N THR A 14 -2.22 2.25 -7.21
CA THR A 14 -2.90 3.03 -6.17
C THR A 14 -4.25 2.43 -5.78
N GLY A 15 -4.76 2.75 -4.59
CA GLY A 15 -6.09 2.34 -4.13
C GLY A 15 -6.79 3.43 -3.32
N THR A 16 -8.09 3.27 -3.09
CA THR A 16 -8.90 4.20 -2.27
C THR A 16 -9.84 3.44 -1.33
N GLY A 17 -10.07 4.00 -0.15
CA GLY A 17 -10.97 3.42 0.85
C GLY A 17 -10.27 3.12 2.17
N THR A 18 -11.06 2.85 3.21
CA THR A 18 -10.56 2.56 4.57
C THR A 18 -9.78 1.24 4.64
N SER A 19 -10.09 0.31 3.75
CA SER A 19 -9.40 -0.97 3.58
C SER A 19 -9.36 -1.32 2.10
N VAL A 20 -8.22 -1.83 1.63
CA VAL A 20 -7.98 -2.23 0.24
C VAL A 20 -7.14 -3.50 0.21
N SER A 21 -7.34 -4.31 -0.81
CA SER A 21 -6.49 -5.47 -1.10
C SER A 21 -5.68 -5.20 -2.36
N HIS A 22 -4.40 -5.52 -2.33
CA HIS A 22 -3.47 -5.38 -3.45
C HIS A 22 -2.58 -6.62 -3.54
N SER A 23 -2.19 -7.00 -4.75
CA SER A 23 -1.34 -8.15 -5.01
C SER A 23 -0.13 -7.73 -5.85
N TYR A 24 1.06 -8.08 -5.37
CA TYR A 24 2.31 -7.81 -6.07
C TYR A 24 2.64 -8.95 -7.01
N LEU A 25 2.85 -8.63 -8.29
CA LEU A 25 3.17 -9.63 -9.32
C LEU A 25 4.62 -10.11 -9.23
N LEU A 26 5.53 -9.22 -8.84
CA LEU A 26 6.96 -9.49 -8.82
C LEU A 26 7.49 -9.54 -7.37
N PRO A 27 8.54 -10.34 -7.12
CA PRO A 27 9.28 -10.23 -5.87
C PRO A 27 9.93 -8.85 -5.74
N GLY A 28 9.99 -8.33 -4.52
CA GLY A 28 10.55 -7.01 -4.26
C GLY A 28 10.25 -6.52 -2.86
N THR A 29 10.87 -5.40 -2.51
CA THR A 29 10.55 -4.65 -1.30
C THR A 29 9.77 -3.41 -1.71
N TYR A 30 8.55 -3.28 -1.18
CA TYR A 30 7.62 -2.22 -1.52
C TYR A 30 7.31 -1.40 -0.27
N THR A 31 7.34 -0.07 -0.41
CA THR A 31 6.87 0.84 0.64
C THR A 31 5.43 1.20 0.34
N VAL A 32 4.50 0.66 1.15
CA VAL A 32 3.08 1.01 1.11
C VAL A 32 2.87 2.29 1.91
N THR A 33 2.19 3.25 1.32
CA THR A 33 1.89 4.54 1.94
C THR A 33 0.38 4.77 1.95
N LEU A 34 -0.19 5.02 3.13
CA LEU A 34 -1.56 5.52 3.29
C LEU A 34 -1.52 7.01 3.58
N THR A 35 -2.27 7.79 2.82
CA THR A 35 -2.58 9.19 3.12
C THR A 35 -4.06 9.34 3.41
N VAL A 36 -4.38 9.94 4.56
CA VAL A 36 -5.74 10.28 4.97
C VAL A 36 -5.88 11.79 4.97
N ARG A 37 -6.97 12.29 4.38
CA ARG A 37 -7.31 13.72 4.35
C ARG A 37 -8.66 13.94 5.02
N ASP A 38 -8.77 14.95 5.88
CA ASP A 38 -10.04 15.37 6.47
C ASP A 38 -10.78 16.40 5.59
N ALA A 39 -11.96 16.81 6.05
CA ALA A 39 -12.82 17.75 5.31
C ALA A 39 -12.24 19.18 5.24
N ASP A 40 -11.40 19.55 6.21
CA ASP A 40 -10.71 20.84 6.25
C ASP A 40 -9.45 20.84 5.37
N GLY A 41 -9.09 19.67 4.86
CA GLY A 41 -8.04 19.44 3.90
C GLY A 41 -6.70 19.07 4.52
N GLN A 42 -6.65 18.85 5.83
CA GLN A 42 -5.46 18.40 6.53
C GLN A 42 -5.15 16.95 6.18
N THR A 43 -3.88 16.64 6.00
CA THR A 43 -3.43 15.29 5.61
C THR A 43 -2.49 14.69 6.65
N VAL A 44 -2.66 13.40 6.90
CA VAL A 44 -1.69 12.57 7.64
C VAL A 44 -1.29 11.39 6.77
N THR A 45 -0.01 11.05 6.81
CA THR A 45 0.57 9.96 6.04
C THR A 45 1.28 8.98 6.96
N THR A 46 1.12 7.68 6.69
CA THR A 46 1.88 6.60 7.33
C THR A 46 2.40 5.64 6.26
N SER A 47 3.49 4.93 6.54
CA SER A 47 4.07 3.98 5.61
C SER A 47 4.53 2.69 6.29
N GLN A 48 4.49 1.60 5.53
CA GLN A 48 4.96 0.28 5.94
C GLN A 48 5.70 -0.40 4.79
N THR A 49 6.81 -1.06 5.12
CA THR A 49 7.59 -1.83 4.15
C THR A 49 7.14 -3.28 4.13
N ILE A 50 6.85 -3.80 2.93
CA ILE A 50 6.47 -5.18 2.67
C ILE A 50 7.51 -5.82 1.76
N THR A 51 7.96 -7.03 2.11
CA THR A 51 8.88 -7.82 1.26
C THR A 51 8.14 -9.00 0.68
N VAL A 52 8.06 -9.04 -0.65
CA VAL A 52 7.48 -10.14 -1.43
C VAL A 52 8.63 -10.97 -1.96
N LEU A 53 8.63 -12.25 -1.62
CA LEU A 53 9.65 -13.19 -2.05
C LEU A 53 9.08 -14.12 -3.13
N ILE A 54 9.94 -14.59 -4.01
CA ILE A 54 9.58 -15.76 -4.82
C ILE A 54 9.36 -16.95 -3.89
N PRO A 55 8.32 -17.77 -4.12
CA PRO A 55 8.22 -19.04 -3.42
C PRO A 55 9.47 -19.86 -3.76
N LEU A 56 10.23 -20.23 -2.74
CA LEU A 56 11.41 -21.07 -2.91
C LEU A 56 10.93 -22.41 -3.51
N PRO A 57 11.49 -22.88 -4.64
CA PRO A 57 11.22 -24.24 -5.08
C PRO A 57 11.69 -25.18 -3.97
N LEU A 58 10.78 -26.00 -3.42
CA LEU A 58 11.17 -27.10 -2.54
C LEU A 58 12.09 -28.00 -3.38
N GLY A 59 13.37 -28.10 -3.00
CA GLY A 59 14.41 -28.72 -3.81
C GLY A 59 14.04 -30.13 -4.27
N LEU A 60 14.33 -30.40 -5.55
CA LEU A 60 14.63 -31.73 -6.08
C LEU A 60 16.05 -32.13 -5.64
#